data_AF-A0A8J5NV40-F1
#
_entry.id   AF-A0A8J5NV40-F1
#
_cell.length_a   1.000
_cell.length_b   1.000
_cell.length_c   1.000
_cell.angle_alpha   90.00
_cell.angle_beta   90.00
_cell.angle_gamma   90.00
#
_symmetry.space_group_name_H-M   'P 1'
#
loop_
_entity.id
_entity.type
_entity.pdbx_description
1 polymer ?
#
loop_
_entity_poly.entity_id
_entity_poly.type
_entity_poly.pdbx_seq_one_letter_code
_entity_poly.pdbx_strand_id
1 'polypeptide(L)'
;MSAVRFTRAATRATAQLRAPVQRRFASTTENEFIKERQHIKEHAVGTTELWKKISLYGVAPCLIAAGANAYWLWNEHWEHWNHMPPLEERTEYPYQNIRTKNYQWGNGDKTLFWNDEVNYHNKDKAS
;
A
#
# COMPACT_ATOMS: atom_id res chain seq x y z
N MET A 1 32.06 26.24 -96.90
CA MET A 1 33.29 26.10 -96.11
C MET A 1 32.95 26.12 -94.62
N SER A 2 33.06 24.95 -93.98
CA SER A 2 33.41 24.63 -92.58
C SER A 2 33.03 25.58 -91.43
N ALA A 3 32.25 25.07 -90.46
CA ALA A 3 32.74 24.78 -89.11
C ALA A 3 31.62 24.15 -88.24
N VAL A 4 31.69 22.84 -87.98
CA VAL A 4 30.85 22.14 -86.99
C VAL A 4 31.45 22.40 -85.61
N ARG A 5 30.68 23.04 -84.72
CA ARG A 5 31.05 23.21 -83.30
C ARG A 5 30.78 21.91 -82.54
N PHE A 6 31.84 21.24 -82.09
CA PHE A 6 31.74 20.23 -81.04
C PHE A 6 31.82 20.91 -79.67
N THR A 7 30.75 20.82 -78.88
CA THR A 7 30.79 21.12 -77.44
C THR A 7 30.34 19.91 -76.64
N ARG A 8 31.36 19.17 -76.17
CA ARG A 8 31.46 18.31 -74.99
C ARG A 8 30.16 18.04 -74.21
N ALA A 9 29.64 16.82 -74.32
CA ALA A 9 28.76 16.24 -73.32
C ALA A 9 29.61 15.81 -72.10
N ALA A 10 29.55 16.59 -71.01
CA ALA A 10 30.14 16.17 -69.74
C ALA A 10 29.30 15.04 -69.12
N THR A 11 29.94 13.91 -68.87
CA THR A 11 29.42 12.72 -68.20
C THR A 11 28.79 13.05 -66.84
N ARG A 12 27.46 12.94 -66.72
CA ARG A 12 26.71 12.95 -65.45
C ARG A 12 26.89 11.62 -64.68
N ALA A 13 28.11 11.08 -64.62
CA ALA A 13 28.36 9.73 -64.10
C ALA A 13 28.77 9.69 -62.61
N THR A 14 28.85 10.82 -61.91
CA THR A 14 29.38 10.86 -60.53
C THR A 14 28.37 11.27 -59.45
N ALA A 15 27.13 11.63 -59.82
CA ALA A 15 26.11 12.04 -58.85
C ALA A 15 25.35 10.85 -58.20
N GLN A 16 25.50 9.62 -58.70
CA GLN A 16 24.78 8.44 -58.19
C GLN A 16 25.50 7.70 -57.05
N LEU A 17 26.75 8.07 -56.71
CA LEU A 17 27.55 7.36 -55.70
C LEU A 17 27.39 7.88 -54.25
N ARG A 18 26.48 8.84 -54.01
CA ARG A 18 26.20 9.38 -52.67
C ARG A 18 24.72 9.40 -52.34
N ALA A 19 24.00 8.32 -52.62
CA ALA A 19 22.73 8.08 -51.95
C ALA A 19 23.05 7.72 -50.48
N PRO A 20 22.63 8.51 -49.47
CA PRO A 20 22.76 8.07 -48.09
C PRO A 20 21.91 6.81 -47.97
N VAL A 21 22.55 5.68 -47.63
CA VAL A 21 21.85 4.47 -47.25
C VAL A 21 21.00 4.83 -46.05
N GLN A 22 19.70 5.04 -46.28
CA GLN A 22 18.74 5.33 -45.24
C GLN A 22 18.70 4.07 -44.39
N ARG A 23 19.39 4.08 -43.23
CA ARG A 23 19.25 3.05 -42.21
C ARG A 23 17.78 3.06 -41.80
N ARG A 24 16.97 2.26 -42.49
CA ARG A 24 15.68 1.83 -41.98
C ARG A 24 16.06 0.95 -40.81
N PHE A 25 15.98 1.49 -39.60
CA PHE A 25 15.94 0.67 -38.39
C PHE A 25 14.89 -0.39 -38.66
N ALA A 26 15.34 -1.65 -38.74
CA ALA A 26 14.46 -2.77 -39.00
C ALA A 26 13.51 -2.90 -37.81
N SER A 27 12.32 -2.32 -37.90
CA SER A 27 11.23 -2.51 -36.94
C SER A 27 10.51 -3.85 -37.16
N THR A 28 11.16 -4.82 -37.80
CA THR A 28 10.59 -6.10 -38.22
C THR A 28 10.94 -7.26 -37.28
N THR A 29 11.64 -7.01 -36.18
CA THR A 29 11.64 -7.95 -35.05
C THR A 29 10.39 -7.67 -34.23
N GLU A 30 9.56 -8.68 -34.02
CA GLU A 30 8.44 -8.57 -33.08
C GLU A 30 8.92 -7.92 -31.79
N ASN A 31 8.29 -6.82 -31.40
CA ASN A 31 8.80 -5.91 -30.38
C ASN A 31 8.74 -6.62 -29.01
N GLU A 32 9.84 -7.22 -28.56
CA GLU A 32 9.92 -8.06 -27.36
C GLU A 32 9.32 -7.37 -26.14
N PHE A 33 9.54 -6.06 -26.01
CA PHE A 33 8.93 -5.22 -24.98
C PHE A 33 7.39 -5.25 -24.99
N ILE A 34 6.77 -5.24 -26.19
CA ILE A 34 5.30 -5.33 -26.32
C ILE A 34 4.81 -6.72 -25.91
N LYS A 35 5.55 -7.78 -26.26
CA LYS A 35 5.23 -9.16 -25.86
C LYS A 35 5.35 -9.35 -24.35
N GLU A 36 6.42 -8.86 -23.73
CA GLU A 36 6.60 -8.91 -22.28
C GLU A 36 5.48 -8.17 -21.55
N ARG A 37 5.10 -6.97 -22.03
CA ARG A 37 3.97 -6.23 -21.44
C ARG A 37 2.65 -6.99 -21.54
N GLN A 38 2.39 -7.61 -22.68
CA GLN A 38 1.18 -8.40 -22.86
C GLN A 38 1.18 -9.63 -21.94
N HIS A 39 2.31 -10.33 -21.82
CA HIS A 39 2.49 -11.45 -20.90
C HIS A 39 2.30 -11.04 -19.43
N ILE A 40 2.87 -9.91 -19.01
CA ILE A 40 2.67 -9.36 -17.66
C ILE A 40 1.20 -9.03 -17.43
N LYS A 41 0.52 -8.43 -18.42
CA LYS A 41 -0.90 -8.10 -18.31
C LYS A 41 -1.76 -9.35 -18.14
N GLU A 42 -1.49 -10.40 -18.91
CA GLU A 42 -2.19 -11.68 -18.81
C GLU A 42 -1.94 -12.36 -17.45
N HIS A 43 -0.68 -12.40 -17.01
CA HIS A 43 -0.32 -12.92 -15.69
C HIS A 43 -0.99 -12.13 -14.55
N ALA A 44 -1.06 -10.79 -14.67
CA ALA A 44 -1.70 -9.94 -13.68
C ALA A 44 -3.21 -10.19 -13.58
N VAL A 45 -3.90 -10.46 -14.69
CA VAL A 45 -5.33 -10.84 -14.69
C VAL A 45 -5.53 -12.12 -13.88
N GLY A 46 -4.76 -13.17 -14.17
CA GLY A 46 -4.86 -14.44 -13.43
C GLY A 46 -4.52 -14.30 -11.95
N THR A 47 -3.45 -13.57 -11.63
CA THR A 47 -3.02 -13.33 -10.24
C THR A 47 -4.07 -12.53 -9.47
N THR A 48 -4.65 -11.49 -10.08
CA THR A 48 -5.69 -10.67 -9.44
C THR A 48 -6.95 -11.49 -9.16
N GLU A 49 -7.37 -12.33 -10.11
CA GLU A 49 -8.53 -13.20 -9.90
C GLU A 49 -8.29 -14.22 -8.77
N LEU A 50 -7.10 -14.81 -8.71
CA LEU A 50 -6.71 -15.72 -7.63
C LEU A 50 -6.79 -15.02 -6.26
N TRP A 51 -6.15 -13.86 -6.10
CA TRP A 51 -6.16 -13.12 -4.84
C TRP A 51 -7.56 -12.66 -4.45
N LYS A 52 -8.40 -12.25 -5.41
CA LYS A 52 -9.80 -11.93 -5.14
C LYS A 52 -10.55 -13.14 -4.56
N LYS A 53 -10.36 -14.33 -5.11
CA LYS A 53 -10.98 -15.56 -4.59
C LYS A 53 -10.47 -15.90 -3.20
N ILE A 54 -9.16 -15.81 -2.94
CA ILE A 54 -8.59 -16.06 -1.61
C ILE A 54 -9.14 -15.06 -0.58
N SER A 55 -9.22 -13.77 -0.92
CA SER A 55 -9.78 -12.75 -0.02
C SER A 55 -11.25 -13.01 0.30
N LEU A 56 -12.05 -13.41 -0.68
CA LEU A 56 -13.48 -13.63 -0.47
C LEU A 56 -13.80 -14.98 0.19
N TYR A 57 -13.10 -16.05 -0.21
CA TYR A 57 -13.43 -17.41 0.22
C TYR A 57 -12.51 -17.96 1.30
N GLY A 58 -11.30 -17.44 1.45
CA GLY A 58 -10.39 -17.78 2.54
C GLY A 58 -10.52 -16.79 3.69
N VAL A 59 -10.27 -15.50 3.42
CA VAL A 59 -10.22 -14.50 4.49
C VAL A 59 -11.59 -14.25 5.12
N ALA A 60 -12.67 -14.17 4.33
CA ALA A 60 -13.99 -13.86 4.91
C ALA A 60 -14.47 -14.93 5.91
N PRO A 61 -14.39 -16.25 5.64
CA PRO A 61 -14.72 -17.27 6.66
C PRO A 61 -13.81 -17.22 7.89
N CYS A 62 -12.50 -16.99 7.70
CA CYS A 62 -11.58 -16.83 8.83
C CYS A 62 -11.95 -15.64 9.71
N LEU A 63 -12.34 -14.50 9.12
CA LEU A 63 -12.79 -13.33 9.86
C LEU A 63 -14.10 -13.59 10.61
N ILE A 64 -15.04 -14.32 10.02
CA ILE A 64 -16.28 -14.71 10.70
C ILE A 64 -15.97 -15.58 11.92
N ALA A 65 -15.11 -16.60 11.76
CA ALA A 65 -14.72 -17.48 12.86
C ALA A 65 -13.99 -16.72 13.98
N ALA A 66 -13.02 -15.88 13.62
CA ALA A 66 -12.29 -15.05 14.56
C ALA A 66 -13.21 -14.04 15.27
N GLY A 67 -14.14 -13.43 14.52
CA GLY A 67 -15.13 -12.50 15.08
C GLY A 67 -16.08 -13.17 16.07
N ALA A 68 -16.54 -14.38 15.77
CA ALA A 68 -17.36 -15.16 16.70
C ALA A 68 -16.60 -15.51 17.99
N ASN A 69 -15.33 -15.91 17.88
CA ASN A 69 -14.49 -16.17 19.04
C ASN A 69 -14.22 -14.90 19.87
N ALA A 70 -13.90 -13.79 19.23
CA ALA A 70 -13.69 -12.52 19.90
C ALA A 70 -14.97 -12.02 20.60
N TYR A 71 -16.14 -12.24 20.01
CA TYR A 71 -17.43 -11.92 20.63
C TYR A 71 -17.67 -12.74 21.90
N TRP A 72 -17.34 -14.03 21.87
CA TRP A 72 -17.44 -14.87 23.06
C TRP A 72 -16.50 -14.40 24.18
N LEU A 73 -15.21 -14.19 23.87
CA LEU A 73 -14.23 -13.68 24.83
C LEU A 73 -14.60 -12.29 25.37
N TRP A 74 -15.21 -11.44 24.54
CA TRP A 74 -15.72 -10.14 24.96
C TRP A 74 -16.81 -10.28 26.03
N ASN A 75 -17.77 -11.18 25.84
CA ASN A 75 -18.83 -11.41 26.83
C ASN A 75 -18.24 -11.97 28.14
N GLU A 76 -17.32 -12.94 28.07
CA GLU A 76 -16.64 -13.47 29.26
C GLU A 76 -15.83 -12.39 29.99
N HIS A 77 -15.15 -11.51 29.26
CA HIS A 77 -14.41 -10.40 29.85
C HIS A 77 -15.32 -9.48 30.66
N TRP A 78 -16.48 -9.10 30.13
CA TRP A 78 -17.44 -8.26 30.84
C TRP A 78 -18.15 -8.98 31.99
N GLU A 79 -18.43 -10.28 31.84
CA GLU A 79 -18.93 -11.08 32.94
C GLU A 79 -17.92 -11.10 34.11
N HIS A 80 -16.64 -11.37 33.84
CA HIS A 80 -15.59 -11.29 34.86
C HIS A 80 -15.46 -9.87 35.43
N TRP A 81 -15.54 -8.84 34.59
CA TRP A 81 -15.48 -7.44 35.02
C TRP A 81 -16.59 -7.10 36.02
N ASN A 82 -17.82 -7.54 35.77
CA ASN A 82 -18.97 -7.29 36.64
C ASN A 82 -18.88 -7.98 38.02
N HIS A 83 -18.06 -9.03 38.14
CA HIS A 83 -17.80 -9.71 39.42
C HIS A 83 -16.63 -9.11 40.21
N MET A 84 -15.86 -8.19 39.62
CA MET A 84 -14.78 -7.52 40.34
C MET A 84 -15.32 -6.46 41.32
N PRO A 85 -14.59 -6.18 42.41
CA PRO A 85 -14.96 -5.10 43.32
C PRO A 85 -14.99 -3.74 42.60
N PRO A 86 -15.84 -2.80 43.06
CA PRO A 86 -15.90 -1.45 42.52
C PRO A 86 -14.53 -0.78 42.41
N LEU A 87 -14.33 0.04 41.37
CA LEU A 87 -13.02 0.65 41.09
C LEU A 87 -12.44 1.46 42.26
N GLU A 88 -13.28 2.12 43.05
CA GLU A 88 -12.87 2.93 44.20
C GLU A 88 -12.26 2.10 45.34
N GLU A 89 -12.75 0.86 45.48
CA GLU A 89 -12.30 -0.11 46.50
C GLU A 89 -11.03 -0.84 46.08
N ARG A 90 -10.69 -0.83 44.78
CA ARG A 90 -9.48 -1.48 44.28
C ARG A 90 -8.25 -0.75 44.78
N THR A 91 -7.23 -1.53 45.15
CA THR A 91 -5.96 -0.98 45.62
C THR A 91 -5.20 -0.37 44.44
N GLU A 92 -4.96 0.93 44.49
CA GLU A 92 -4.09 1.66 43.57
C GLU A 92 -2.69 1.71 44.18
N TYR A 93 -1.68 1.28 43.41
CA TYR A 93 -0.30 1.27 43.86
C TYR A 93 0.43 2.57 43.45
N PRO A 94 1.49 3.01 44.18
CA PRO A 94 2.17 4.28 43.90
C PRO A 94 2.80 4.40 42.49
N TYR A 95 3.07 3.26 41.85
CA TYR A 95 3.59 3.24 40.48
C TYR A 95 2.50 3.33 39.41
N GLN A 96 1.22 3.24 39.79
CA GLN A 96 0.08 3.41 38.89
C GLN A 96 -0.34 4.87 38.84
N ASN A 97 -0.93 5.29 37.72
CA ASN A 97 -1.46 6.64 37.51
C ASN A 97 -0.53 7.81 37.93
N ILE A 98 0.79 7.63 37.82
CA ILE A 98 1.74 8.70 38.11
C ILE A 98 1.46 9.92 37.22
N ARG A 99 1.41 11.11 37.83
CA ARG A 99 1.29 12.40 37.15
C ARG A 99 2.35 13.38 37.66
N THR A 100 3.45 13.52 36.93
CA THR A 100 4.48 14.54 37.23
C THR A 100 4.10 15.92 36.69
N LYS A 101 3.31 15.96 35.62
CA LYS A 101 2.71 17.15 35.02
C LYS A 101 1.33 16.80 34.50
N ASN A 102 0.39 17.72 34.67
CA ASN A 102 -0.96 17.57 34.14
C ASN A 102 -0.95 17.54 32.61
N TYR A 103 -1.87 16.76 32.03
CA TYR A 103 -2.13 16.80 30.60
C TYR A 103 -2.62 18.20 30.17
N GLN A 104 -2.40 18.53 28.90
CA GLN A 104 -2.71 19.86 28.36
C GLN A 104 -4.17 20.03 27.93
N TRP A 105 -5.03 19.03 28.22
CA TRP A 105 -6.43 19.00 27.81
C TRP A 105 -7.34 18.56 28.94
N GLY A 106 -8.64 18.81 28.78
CA GLY A 106 -9.68 18.41 29.72
C GLY A 106 -9.38 18.93 31.13
N ASN A 107 -9.47 18.04 32.12
CA ASN A 107 -9.16 18.31 33.52
C ASN A 107 -7.68 18.09 33.89
N GLY A 108 -6.82 17.80 32.90
CA GLY A 108 -5.40 17.57 33.09
C GLY A 108 -5.01 16.20 33.66
N ASP A 109 -5.96 15.29 33.87
CA ASP A 109 -5.74 14.04 34.62
C ASP A 109 -6.01 12.78 33.80
N LYS A 110 -7.03 12.84 32.94
CA LYS A 110 -7.48 11.74 32.10
C LYS A 110 -6.69 11.68 30.78
N THR A 111 -6.25 10.49 30.42
CA THR A 111 -5.60 10.22 29.12
C THR A 111 -6.61 10.35 27.97
N LEU A 112 -6.13 10.39 26.73
CA LEU A 112 -6.99 10.47 25.54
C LEU A 112 -7.97 9.28 25.42
N PHE A 113 -7.56 8.10 25.86
CA PHE A 113 -8.37 6.87 25.84
C PHE A 113 -8.84 6.46 27.24
N TRP A 114 -9.07 7.44 28.12
CA TRP A 114 -9.58 7.17 29.47
C TRP A 114 -11.05 6.77 29.43
N ASN A 115 -11.40 5.67 30.10
CA ASN A 115 -12.78 5.25 30.31
C ASN A 115 -13.08 5.13 31.81
N ASP A 116 -14.01 5.93 32.32
CA ASP A 116 -14.40 5.96 33.74
C ASP A 116 -14.99 4.63 34.24
N GLU A 117 -15.46 3.74 33.35
CA GLU A 117 -15.96 2.41 33.70
C GLU A 117 -14.84 1.41 34.06
N VAL A 118 -13.62 1.66 33.58
CA VAL A 118 -12.47 0.75 33.77
C VAL A 118 -11.23 1.44 34.33
N ASN A 119 -11.23 2.77 34.38
CA ASN A 119 -10.13 3.59 34.86
C ASN A 119 -10.62 4.48 36.00
N TYR A 120 -9.86 4.45 37.08
CA TYR A 120 -10.07 5.28 38.25
C TYR A 120 -8.72 5.76 38.74
N HIS A 121 -8.66 7.01 39.21
CA HIS A 121 -7.46 7.59 39.80
C HIS A 121 -7.83 8.28 41.10
N ASN A 122 -7.27 7.79 42.20
CA ASN A 122 -7.42 8.38 43.51
C ASN A 122 -6.26 9.35 43.77
N LYS A 123 -6.57 10.66 43.78
CA LYS A 123 -5.57 11.72 43.98
C LYS A 123 -5.09 11.83 45.43
N ASP A 124 -5.84 11.28 46.37
CA ASP A 124 -5.58 11.39 47.81
C ASP A 124 -4.78 10.19 48.34
N LYS A 125 -4.73 9.08 47.58
CA LYS A 125 -3.85 7.95 47.87
C LYS A 125 -2.44 8.31 47.39
N ALA A 126 -1.65 8.81 48.35
CA ALA A 126 -0.23 9.17 48.27
C ALA A 126 0.50 8.80 46.97
N SER A 127 0.95 9.84 46.26
CA SER A 127 2.13 9.75 45.38
C SER A 127 3.41 9.67 46.20
#